data_AF-A0A832L9F7-F1
#
_entry.id   AF-A0A832L9F7-F1
#
_cell.length_a   1.000
_cell.length_b   1.000
_cell.length_c   1.000
_cell.angle_alpha   90.00
_cell.angle_beta   90.00
_cell.angle_gamma   90.00
#
_symmetry.space_group_name_H-M   'P 1'
#
loop_
_entity.id
_entity.type
_entity.pdbx_description
1 polymer ?
#
loop_
_entity_poly.entity_id
_entity_poly.type
_entity_poly.pdbx_seq_one_letter_code
_entity_poly.pdbx_strand_id
1 'polypeptide(L)'
;MKKKRIIAVVALALVVVMLAVTLTACGPSSVDAAKKKMEKKGYNVVAVKNDDGTGAITVTKGIIPVLTAALYKSSSDAKEAYEKLDGKDYDNLQKIGKWVVFGTEQAIKDFK
;
A
#
# COMPACT_ATOMS: atom_id res chain seq x y z
N MET A 1 14.35 -29.92 -28.77
CA MET A 1 14.12 -28.45 -28.74
C MET A 1 15.21 -27.77 -27.90
N LYS A 2 15.73 -26.66 -28.40
CA LYS A 2 17.06 -26.09 -28.15
C LYS A 2 17.25 -25.70 -26.67
N LYS A 3 18.30 -26.19 -25.97
CA LYS A 3 18.66 -25.83 -24.57
C LYS A 3 18.63 -24.31 -24.31
N LYS A 4 18.94 -23.50 -25.32
CA LYS A 4 18.83 -22.02 -25.32
C LYS A 4 17.39 -21.49 -25.08
N ARG A 5 16.35 -22.19 -25.56
CA ARG A 5 14.93 -21.84 -25.33
C ARG A 5 14.48 -22.16 -23.90
N ILE A 6 15.00 -23.24 -23.30
CA ILE A 6 14.68 -23.61 -21.92
C ILE A 6 15.31 -22.62 -20.94
N ILE A 7 16.58 -22.24 -21.16
CA ILE A 7 17.27 -21.22 -20.35
C ILE A 7 16.56 -19.86 -20.46
N ALA A 8 16.12 -19.47 -21.66
CA ALA A 8 15.37 -18.22 -21.86
C ALA A 8 14.01 -18.22 -21.13
N VAL A 9 13.29 -19.35 -21.11
CA VAL A 9 12.00 -19.47 -20.41
C VAL A 9 12.17 -19.43 -18.89
N VAL A 10 13.20 -20.08 -18.34
CA VAL A 10 13.50 -20.07 -16.91
C VAL A 10 13.94 -18.67 -16.44
N ALA A 11 14.78 -17.98 -17.22
CA ALA A 11 15.17 -16.60 -16.93
C ALA A 11 13.97 -15.64 -16.99
N LEU A 12 13.08 -15.80 -17.97
CA LEU A 12 11.86 -14.99 -18.08
C LEU A 12 10.92 -15.23 -16.90
N ALA A 13 10.73 -16.48 -16.46
CA ALA A 13 9.92 -16.81 -15.29
C ALA A 13 10.49 -16.18 -14.01
N LEU A 14 11.81 -16.22 -13.81
CA LEU A 14 12.49 -15.56 -12.68
C LEU A 14 12.31 -14.03 -12.70
N VAL A 15 12.43 -13.39 -13.86
CA VAL A 15 12.21 -11.94 -14.02
C VAL A 15 10.75 -11.57 -13.75
N VAL A 16 9.79 -12.38 -14.20
CA VAL A 16 8.35 -12.17 -13.91
C VAL A 16 8.06 -12.30 -12.42
N VAL A 17 8.69 -13.25 -11.73
CA VAL A 17 8.57 -13.40 -10.26
C VAL A 17 9.18 -12.20 -9.54
N MET A 18 10.38 -11.74 -9.95
CA MET A 18 10.99 -10.54 -9.36
C MET A 18 10.14 -9.27 -9.60
N LEU A 19 9.58 -9.10 -10.79
CA LEU A 19 8.66 -8.01 -11.11
C LEU A 19 7.39 -8.07 -10.23
N ALA A 20 6.81 -9.26 -10.07
CA ALA A 20 5.67 -9.48 -9.18
C ALA A 20 5.98 -9.15 -7.71
N VAL A 21 7.22 -9.40 -7.25
CA VAL A 21 7.64 -9.07 -5.88
C VAL A 21 7.89 -7.56 -5.74
N THR A 22 8.48 -6.88 -6.74
CA THR A 22 8.69 -5.42 -6.69
C THR A 22 7.40 -4.59 -6.71
N LEU A 23 6.29 -5.13 -7.23
CA LEU A 23 4.99 -4.48 -7.23
C LEU A 23 4.35 -4.40 -5.84
N THR A 24 4.76 -5.25 -4.88
CA THR A 24 4.23 -5.23 -3.50
C THR A 24 4.81 -4.12 -2.62
N ALA A 25 5.81 -3.37 -3.13
CA ALA A 25 6.36 -2.20 -2.45
C ALA A 25 5.59 -0.90 -2.77
N CYS A 26 4.77 -0.90 -3.83
CA CYS A 26 3.94 0.24 -4.19
C CYS A 26 2.53 0.07 -3.62
N GLY A 27 2.22 0.83 -2.57
CA GLY A 27 0.85 0.97 -2.08
C GLY A 27 -0.10 1.47 -3.18
N PRO A 28 -1.42 1.47 -2.92
CA PRO A 28 -2.44 1.82 -3.91
C PRO A 28 -2.17 3.19 -4.55
N SER A 29 -2.49 3.36 -5.83
CA SER A 29 -2.20 4.62 -6.54
C SER A 29 -3.17 5.76 -6.23
N SER A 30 -4.35 5.45 -5.66
CA SER A 30 -5.39 6.43 -5.31
C SER A 30 -6.25 5.95 -4.14
N VAL A 31 -7.04 6.86 -3.56
CA VAL A 31 -8.03 6.55 -2.52
C VAL A 31 -9.04 5.48 -2.98
N ASP A 32 -9.52 5.59 -4.23
CA ASP A 32 -10.49 4.62 -4.79
C ASP A 32 -9.88 3.23 -4.95
N ALA A 33 -8.61 3.16 -5.40
CA ALA A 33 -7.88 1.90 -5.52
C ALA A 33 -7.65 1.27 -4.15
N ALA A 34 -7.28 2.08 -3.15
CA ALA A 34 -7.10 1.64 -1.78
C ALA A 34 -8.39 1.08 -1.18
N LYS A 35 -9.50 1.83 -1.31
CA LYS A 35 -10.82 1.39 -0.85
C LYS A 35 -11.22 0.05 -1.46
N LYS A 36 -11.21 -0.05 -2.79
CA LYS A 36 -11.58 -1.28 -3.50
C LYS A 36 -10.71 -2.48 -3.11
N LYS A 37 -9.41 -2.25 -2.87
CA LYS A 37 -8.49 -3.31 -2.44
C LYS A 37 -8.82 -3.83 -1.05
N MET A 38 -9.02 -2.92 -0.09
CA MET A 38 -9.33 -3.30 1.29
C MET A 38 -10.73 -3.92 1.41
N GLU A 39 -11.74 -3.43 0.68
CA GLU A 39 -13.07 -4.05 0.63
C GLU A 39 -13.03 -5.47 0.07
N LYS A 40 -12.24 -5.73 -0.99
CA LYS A 40 -12.03 -7.08 -1.53
C LYS A 40 -11.40 -8.06 -0.53
N LYS A 41 -10.66 -7.53 0.45
CA LYS A 41 -10.06 -8.30 1.55
C LYS A 41 -11.01 -8.51 2.72
N GLY A 42 -12.26 -8.05 2.61
CA GLY A 42 -13.31 -8.22 3.63
C GLY A 42 -13.28 -7.18 4.74
N TYR A 43 -12.58 -6.06 4.54
CA TYR A 43 -12.61 -4.93 5.47
C TYR A 43 -13.73 -3.96 5.12
N ASN A 44 -14.24 -3.25 6.13
CA ASN A 44 -15.06 -2.06 5.90
C ASN A 44 -14.13 -0.86 5.74
N VAL A 45 -14.45 0.04 4.80
CA VAL A 45 -13.60 1.19 4.50
C VAL A 45 -14.41 2.47 4.49
N VAL A 46 -13.98 3.43 5.29
CA VAL A 46 -14.40 4.83 5.19
C VAL A 46 -13.30 5.57 4.46
N ALA A 47 -13.66 6.29 3.40
CA ALA A 47 -12.72 7.01 2.56
C ALA A 47 -13.18 8.44 2.35
N VAL A 48 -12.26 9.39 2.48
CA VAL A 48 -12.44 10.79 2.13
C VAL A 48 -11.44 11.11 1.02
N LYS A 49 -11.92 11.72 -0.05
CA LYS A 49 -11.13 12.11 -1.20
C LYS A 49 -11.35 13.59 -1.47
N ASN A 50 -10.26 14.31 -1.70
CA ASN A 50 -10.28 15.71 -2.10
C ASN A 50 -10.18 15.83 -3.62
N ASP A 51 -10.60 16.98 -4.16
CA ASP A 51 -10.59 17.25 -5.61
C ASP A 51 -9.18 17.23 -6.22
N ASP A 52 -8.15 17.50 -5.41
CA ASP A 52 -6.74 17.50 -5.81
C ASP A 52 -6.11 16.09 -5.85
N GLY A 53 -6.91 15.04 -5.57
CA GLY A 53 -6.49 13.65 -5.58
C GLY A 53 -5.83 13.16 -4.28
N THR A 54 -5.69 14.03 -3.28
CA THR A 54 -5.31 13.63 -1.91
C THR A 54 -6.50 13.04 -1.16
N GLY A 55 -6.25 12.48 0.01
CA GLY A 55 -7.34 12.01 0.87
C GLY A 55 -6.87 11.10 1.98
N ALA A 56 -7.80 10.40 2.59
CA ALA A 56 -7.52 9.45 3.64
C ALA A 56 -8.50 8.28 3.61
N ILE A 57 -8.05 7.14 4.11
CA ILE A 57 -8.93 6.01 4.41
C ILE A 57 -8.74 5.55 5.86
N THR A 58 -9.83 5.11 6.47
CA THR A 58 -9.83 4.33 7.69
C THR A 58 -10.47 2.98 7.39
N VAL A 59 -9.79 1.92 7.79
CA VAL A 59 -10.18 0.54 7.56
C VAL A 59 -10.55 -0.09 8.89
N THR A 60 -11.70 -0.76 8.95
CA THR A 60 -12.16 -1.48 10.14
C THR A 60 -12.38 -2.96 9.85
N LYS A 61 -12.22 -3.78 10.89
CA LYS A 61 -12.68 -5.17 10.92
C LYS A 61 -13.83 -5.26 11.92
N GLY A 62 -15.05 -5.40 11.42
CA GLY A 62 -16.24 -5.10 12.22
C GLY A 62 -16.30 -3.62 12.59
N ILE A 63 -16.38 -3.32 13.89
CA ILE A 63 -16.41 -1.93 14.42
C ILE A 63 -15.03 -1.40 14.85
N ILE A 64 -13.97 -2.24 14.82
CA ILE A 64 -12.66 -1.88 15.35
C ILE A 64 -11.80 -1.33 14.20
N PRO A 65 -11.25 -0.10 14.31
CA PRO A 65 -10.28 0.43 13.35
C PRO A 65 -8.97 -0.34 13.43
N VAL A 66 -8.48 -0.78 12.27
CA VAL A 66 -7.27 -1.61 12.16
C VAL A 66 -6.19 -0.97 11.29
N LEU A 67 -6.52 0.05 10.51
CA LEU A 67 -5.56 0.83 9.73
C LEU A 67 -6.13 2.21 9.39
N THR A 68 -5.28 3.22 9.47
CA THR A 68 -5.53 4.57 8.94
C THR A 68 -4.42 4.90 7.96
N ALA A 69 -4.78 5.50 6.82
CA ALA A 69 -3.86 5.85 5.76
C ALA A 69 -4.21 7.21 5.16
N ALA A 70 -3.21 8.08 5.00
CA ALA A 70 -3.35 9.38 4.34
C ALA A 70 -2.55 9.40 3.03
N LEU A 71 -3.19 9.79 1.93
CA LEU A 71 -2.60 9.95 0.61
C LEU A 71 -2.22 11.41 0.38
N TYR A 72 -0.94 11.63 0.12
CA TYR A 72 -0.39 12.94 -0.17
C TYR A 72 -0.22 13.17 -1.67
N LYS A 73 -0.06 14.44 -2.05
CA LYS A 73 0.09 14.86 -3.43
C LYS A 73 1.37 14.29 -4.06
N SER A 74 2.45 14.23 -3.28
CA SER A 74 3.74 13.66 -3.67
C SER A 74 4.33 12.72 -2.62
N SER A 75 5.36 11.96 -3.03
CA SER A 75 6.12 11.12 -2.10
C SER A 75 7.00 11.94 -1.15
N SER A 76 7.32 13.19 -1.50
CA SER A 76 8.09 14.09 -0.64
C SER A 76 7.21 14.57 0.52
N ASP A 77 5.99 15.01 0.21
CA ASP A 77 5.03 15.47 1.23
C ASP A 77 4.70 14.33 2.21
N ALA A 78 4.52 13.11 1.70
CA ALA A 78 4.34 11.92 2.54
C ALA A 78 5.55 11.65 3.44
N LYS A 79 6.77 11.92 2.96
CA LYS A 79 8.00 11.74 3.75
C LYS A 79 8.07 12.76 4.87
N GLU A 80 7.83 14.04 4.58
CA GLU A 80 7.80 15.09 5.59
C GLU A 80 6.73 14.84 6.66
N ALA A 81 5.56 14.34 6.26
CA ALA A 81 4.50 13.98 7.19
C ALA A 81 4.90 12.77 8.06
N TYR A 82 5.49 11.73 7.45
CA TYR A 82 6.02 10.58 8.17
C TYR A 82 7.06 11.01 9.22
N GLU A 83 8.05 11.81 8.84
CA GLU A 83 9.13 12.24 9.74
C GLU A 83 8.63 13.08 10.93
N LYS A 84 7.51 13.80 10.78
CA LYS A 84 6.84 14.53 11.89
C LYS A 84 6.07 13.62 12.85
N LEU A 85 5.76 12.41 12.41
CA LEU A 85 5.03 11.39 13.19
C LEU A 85 5.96 10.31 13.72
N ASP A 86 7.11 10.12 13.09
CA ASP A 86 8.13 9.15 13.50
C ASP A 86 8.62 9.46 14.92
N GLY A 87 8.77 8.42 15.72
CA GLY A 87 9.07 8.52 17.16
C GLY A 87 7.88 8.92 18.06
N LYS A 88 6.68 9.13 17.51
CA LYS A 88 5.43 9.22 18.31
C LYS A 88 4.77 7.85 18.46
N ASP A 89 3.83 7.78 19.39
CA ASP A 89 3.08 6.56 19.71
C ASP A 89 2.03 6.24 18.64
N TYR A 90 2.48 5.65 17.53
CA TYR A 90 1.64 5.14 16.44
C TYR A 90 2.03 3.69 16.14
N ASP A 91 1.02 2.81 16.10
CA ASP A 91 1.22 1.41 15.75
C ASP A 91 1.74 1.24 14.32
N ASN A 92 2.90 0.63 14.17
CA ASN A 92 3.48 0.22 12.88
C ASN A 92 3.47 1.32 11.80
N LEU A 93 3.75 2.58 12.18
CA LEU A 93 3.80 3.71 11.25
C LEU A 93 4.75 3.42 10.07
N GLN A 94 4.26 3.58 8.83
CA GLN A 94 5.02 3.34 7.61
C GLN A 94 4.71 4.37 6.52
N LYS A 95 5.73 4.74 5.75
CA LYS A 95 5.56 5.45 4.47
C LYS A 95 5.55 4.46 3.31
N ILE A 96 4.46 4.42 2.54
CA ILE A 96 4.27 3.52 1.39
C ILE A 96 3.97 4.36 0.14
N GLY A 97 4.99 4.65 -0.67
CA GLY A 97 4.87 5.58 -1.80
C GLY A 97 4.42 6.97 -1.33
N LYS A 98 3.26 7.43 -1.82
CA LYS A 98 2.62 8.69 -1.40
C LYS A 98 1.74 8.57 -0.15
N TRP A 99 1.68 7.39 0.45
CA TRP A 99 0.88 7.14 1.65
C TRP A 99 1.72 7.22 2.92
N VAL A 100 1.12 7.74 3.98
CA VAL A 100 1.53 7.49 5.36
C VAL A 100 0.45 6.65 6.02
N VAL A 101 0.82 5.51 6.58
CA VAL A 101 -0.12 4.53 7.15
C VAL A 101 0.30 4.13 8.55
N PHE A 102 -0.67 3.80 9.40
CA PHE A 102 -0.44 3.20 10.71
C PHE A 102 -1.61 2.30 11.08
N GLY A 103 -1.36 1.33 11.96
CA GLY A 103 -2.34 0.34 12.41
C GLY A 103 -1.73 -1.05 12.59
N THR A 104 -2.56 -2.08 12.49
CA THR A 104 -2.14 -3.47 12.66
C THR A 104 -1.24 -3.94 11.51
N GLU A 105 -0.25 -4.79 11.81
CA GLU A 105 0.65 -5.34 10.78
C GLU A 105 -0.09 -6.01 9.63
N GLN A 106 -1.15 -6.78 9.94
CA GLN A 106 -1.89 -7.53 8.92
C GLN A 106 -2.64 -6.58 7.98
N ALA A 107 -3.26 -5.53 8.51
CA ALA A 107 -3.95 -4.54 7.67
C ALA A 107 -2.96 -3.77 6.78
N ILE A 108 -1.77 -3.45 7.29
CA ILE A 108 -0.70 -2.82 6.49
C ILE A 108 -0.19 -3.75 5.39
N LYS A 109 -0.02 -5.05 5.69
CA LYS A 109 0.34 -6.08 4.71
C LYS A 109 -0.72 -6.23 3.62
N ASP A 110 -2.00 -6.18 3.97
CA ASP A 110 -3.11 -6.25 3.00
C ASP A 110 -3.25 -4.96 2.18
N PHE A 111 -2.82 -3.83 2.72
CA PHE A 111 -2.84 -2.54 2.04
C PHE A 111 -1.77 -2.44 0.93
N LYS A 112 -0.56 -2.95 1.19
CA LYS A 112 0.56 -3.06 0.24
C LYS A 112 0.22 -3.92 -0.96
#